data_AF-A0A5C3N3P2-F1
#
_entry.id   AF-A0A5C3N3P2-F1
#
_cell.length_a   1.000
_cell.length_b   1.000
_cell.length_c   1.000
_cell.angle_alpha   90.00
_cell.angle_beta   90.00
_cell.angle_gamma   90.00
#
_symmetry.space_group_name_H-M   'P 1'
#
loop_
_entity.id
_entity.type
_entity.pdbx_description
1 polymer ?
#
loop_
_entity_poly.entity_id
_entity_poly.type
_entity_poly.pdbx_seq_one_letter_code
_entity_poly.pdbx_strand_id
1 'polypeptide(L)'
;MMMQTKGGHQASRGDEYEMHMDSSFKAIDSKSTVVRQFKNVPSNPSESDFYGPYNKLLHLLFPADSDFVVSFQYTPDAQNLLDLGLTYEIRFVDKSVLLLQVRRPSHREILSKRQAADDHIRRHMADIVGEA
;
A
#
# COMPACT_ATOMS: atom_id res chain seq x y z
N MET A 1 71.02 -2.74 24.94
CA MET A 1 70.66 -4.11 24.53
C MET A 1 69.15 -4.16 24.39
N MET A 2 68.67 -4.64 23.24
CA MET A 2 67.25 -4.77 22.87
C MET A 2 66.47 -5.66 23.85
N MET A 3 65.18 -5.37 24.08
CA MET A 3 64.08 -6.13 23.46
C MET A 3 62.70 -5.48 23.73
N GLN A 4 61.92 -5.38 22.66
CA GLN A 4 60.50 -5.04 22.61
C GLN A 4 59.64 -6.29 22.91
N THR A 5 58.40 -6.11 23.37
CA THR A 5 57.16 -6.73 22.83
C THR A 5 55.95 -6.04 23.52
N LYS A 6 55.13 -5.30 22.77
CA LYS A 6 53.87 -5.68 22.08
C LYS A 6 52.65 -5.80 23.01
N GLY A 7 51.62 -4.99 22.72
CA GLY A 7 50.28 -5.15 23.28
C GLY A 7 49.34 -3.96 23.06
N GLY A 8 49.35 -3.34 21.87
CA GLY A 8 48.40 -2.28 21.53
C GLY A 8 47.00 -2.84 21.32
N HIS A 9 46.06 -2.47 22.20
CA HIS A 9 44.63 -2.58 21.93
C HIS A 9 44.21 -1.38 21.08
N GLN A 10 44.25 -1.55 19.77
CA GLN A 10 43.51 -0.70 18.85
C GLN A 10 42.04 -1.15 18.89
N ALA A 11 41.21 -0.39 19.60
CA ALA A 11 39.77 -0.44 19.42
C ALA A 11 39.48 0.08 18.01
N SER A 12 39.32 -0.84 17.06
CA SER A 12 38.82 -0.53 15.73
C SER A 12 37.36 -0.11 15.89
N ARG A 13 37.15 1.19 15.80
CA ARG A 13 35.87 1.87 15.59
C ARG A 13 35.15 1.10 14.47
N GLY A 14 34.05 0.45 14.82
CA GLY A 14 33.18 -0.19 13.85
C GLY A 14 32.59 0.90 12.99
N ASP A 15 33.15 1.08 11.80
CA ASP A 15 32.47 1.78 10.74
C ASP A 15 31.19 1.01 10.47
N GLU A 16 30.08 1.62 10.86
CA GLU A 16 28.74 1.18 10.52
C GLU A 16 28.69 1.09 8.99
N TYR A 17 28.65 -0.14 8.48
CA TYR A 17 28.29 -0.40 7.09
C TYR A 17 26.81 -0.08 6.94
N GLU A 18 26.48 1.21 6.92
CA GLU A 18 25.24 1.70 6.33
C GLU A 18 25.33 1.32 4.85
N MET A 19 24.84 0.12 4.54
CA MET A 19 24.68 -0.32 3.16
C MET A 19 23.68 0.64 2.51
N HIS A 20 24.25 1.70 1.93
CA HIS A 20 23.61 2.57 0.97
C HIS A 20 23.25 1.72 -0.25
N MET A 21 22.20 0.91 -0.11
CA MET A 21 21.54 0.32 -1.25
C MET A 21 20.95 1.46 -2.06
N ASP A 22 21.38 1.53 -3.31
CA ASP A 22 20.83 2.40 -4.33
C ASP A 22 19.29 2.35 -4.26
N SER A 23 18.66 3.53 -4.18
CA SER A 23 17.20 3.69 -4.15
C SER A 23 16.52 2.95 -5.31
N SER A 24 17.22 2.79 -6.43
CA SER A 24 16.79 2.01 -7.59
C SER A 24 16.69 0.51 -7.28
N PHE A 25 17.61 -0.04 -6.50
CA PHE A 25 17.61 -1.44 -6.08
C PHE A 25 16.49 -1.72 -5.06
N LYS A 26 16.28 -0.81 -4.09
CA LYS A 26 15.14 -0.89 -3.16
C LYS A 26 13.79 -0.84 -3.90
N ALA A 27 13.70 -0.02 -4.96
CA ALA A 27 12.50 0.07 -5.79
C ALA A 27 12.23 -1.20 -6.63
N ILE A 28 13.28 -1.90 -7.09
CA ILE A 28 13.14 -3.15 -7.86
C ILE A 28 12.71 -4.31 -6.94
N ASP A 29 13.33 -4.44 -5.77
CA ASP A 29 12.99 -5.51 -4.81
C ASP A 29 11.56 -5.36 -4.27
N SER A 30 11.13 -4.12 -3.99
CA SER A 30 9.77 -3.82 -3.54
C SER A 30 8.70 -4.13 -4.60
N LYS A 31 8.94 -3.79 -5.88
CA LYS A 31 8.05 -4.17 -6.99
C LYS A 31 7.90 -5.69 -7.11
N SER A 32 9.02 -6.42 -7.05
CA SER A 32 9.00 -7.89 -7.11
C SER A 32 8.22 -8.50 -5.94
N THR A 33 8.32 -7.88 -4.78
CA THR A 33 7.62 -8.31 -3.56
C THR A 33 6.12 -8.06 -3.65
N VAL A 34 5.65 -6.96 -4.25
CA VAL A 34 4.22 -6.69 -4.46
C VAL A 34 3.61 -7.73 -5.41
N VAL A 35 4.25 -8.00 -6.55
CA VAL A 35 3.75 -9.02 -7.50
C VAL A 35 3.65 -10.39 -6.83
N ARG A 36 4.61 -10.75 -5.98
CA ARG A 36 4.56 -12.00 -5.22
C ARG A 36 3.36 -12.07 -4.26
N GLN A 37 2.94 -10.96 -3.65
CA GLN A 37 1.74 -10.95 -2.80
C GLN A 37 0.48 -11.25 -3.60
N PHE A 38 0.32 -10.63 -4.78
CA PHE A 38 -0.83 -10.93 -5.65
C PHE A 38 -0.82 -12.37 -6.17
N LYS A 39 0.36 -12.97 -6.40
CA LYS A 39 0.49 -14.38 -6.78
C LYS A 39 0.10 -15.37 -5.67
N ASN A 40 0.14 -14.94 -4.41
CA ASN A 40 -0.22 -15.77 -3.26
C ASN A 40 -1.72 -15.74 -2.94
N VAL A 41 -2.51 -14.94 -3.66
CA VAL A 41 -3.98 -14.93 -3.56
C VAL A 41 -4.49 -16.30 -4.01
N PRO A 42 -5.39 -16.96 -3.25
CA PRO A 42 -5.89 -18.29 -3.58
C PRO A 42 -6.73 -18.28 -4.87
N SER A 43 -6.87 -19.44 -5.51
CA SER A 43 -7.59 -19.58 -6.79
C SER A 43 -9.09 -19.23 -6.72
N ASN A 44 -9.70 -19.32 -5.54
CA ASN A 44 -11.08 -18.89 -5.30
C ASN A 44 -11.09 -17.81 -4.21
N PRO A 45 -10.65 -16.59 -4.52
CA PRO A 45 -10.39 -15.60 -3.50
C PRO A 45 -11.66 -14.90 -3.05
N SER A 46 -11.71 -14.68 -1.75
CA SER A 46 -12.59 -13.72 -1.12
C SER A 46 -12.07 -12.30 -1.34
N GLU A 47 -12.89 -11.30 -1.04
CA GLU A 47 -12.47 -9.90 -1.15
C GLU A 47 -11.29 -9.57 -0.21
N SER A 48 -11.33 -10.09 1.02
CA SER A 48 -10.31 -9.84 2.04
C SER A 48 -8.93 -10.36 1.66
N ASP A 49 -8.84 -11.36 0.79
CA ASP A 49 -7.57 -11.90 0.30
C ASP A 49 -6.77 -10.85 -0.50
N PHE A 50 -7.44 -9.80 -1.00
CA PHE A 50 -6.80 -8.71 -1.73
C PHE A 50 -6.36 -7.55 -0.83
N TYR A 51 -6.81 -7.46 0.43
CA TYR A 51 -6.51 -6.32 1.29
C TYR A 51 -5.01 -6.17 1.56
N GLY A 52 -4.33 -7.27 1.92
CA GLY A 52 -2.88 -7.27 2.14
C GLY A 52 -2.08 -6.89 0.88
N PRO A 53 -2.31 -7.53 -0.27
CA PRO A 53 -1.67 -7.16 -1.53
C PRO A 53 -1.88 -5.69 -1.93
N TYR A 54 -3.11 -5.16 -1.83
CA TYR A 54 -3.38 -3.75 -2.12
C TYR A 54 -2.73 -2.81 -1.11
N ASN A 55 -2.77 -3.13 0.18
CA ASN A 55 -2.11 -2.34 1.21
C ASN A 55 -0.60 -2.24 0.92
N LYS A 56 0.04 -3.33 0.51
CA LYS A 56 1.47 -3.34 0.16
C LYS A 56 1.77 -2.54 -1.11
N LEU A 57 0.89 -2.63 -2.11
CA LEU A 57 1.01 -1.80 -3.33
C LEU A 57 0.89 -0.31 -3.00
N LEU A 58 -0.09 0.07 -2.18
CA LEU A 58 -0.32 1.47 -1.82
C LEU A 58 0.85 2.05 -1.01
N HIS A 59 1.41 1.32 -0.05
CA HIS A 59 2.60 1.78 0.68
C HIS A 59 3.85 1.90 -0.21
N LEU A 60 3.90 1.18 -1.33
CA LEU A 60 4.97 1.34 -2.32
C LEU A 60 4.76 2.59 -3.19
N LEU A 61 3.51 2.86 -3.59
CA LEU A 61 3.17 4.00 -4.45
C LEU A 61 3.11 5.33 -3.68
N PHE A 62 2.71 5.27 -2.41
CA PHE A 62 2.55 6.40 -1.51
C PHE A 62 3.30 6.11 -0.21
N PRO A 63 4.64 6.30 -0.20
CA PRO A 63 5.46 6.09 0.99
C PRO A 63 5.03 7.00 2.14
N ALA A 64 5.25 6.55 3.37
CA ALA A 64 4.85 7.28 4.58
C ALA A 64 5.63 8.59 4.80
N ASP A 65 6.76 8.76 4.13
CA ASP A 65 7.58 9.98 4.12
C ASP A 65 7.21 10.94 2.96
N SER A 66 6.17 10.63 2.19
CA SER A 66 5.63 11.51 1.16
C SER A 66 4.52 12.42 1.69
N ASP A 67 4.14 13.43 0.89
CA ASP A 67 3.02 14.34 1.20
C ASP A 67 1.63 13.71 0.99
N PHE A 68 1.58 12.41 0.67
CA PHE A 68 0.34 11.68 0.48
C PHE A 68 -0.11 11.00 1.77
N VAL A 69 -1.40 11.08 2.06
CA VAL A 69 -2.06 10.35 3.15
C VAL A 69 -2.91 9.24 2.54
N VAL A 70 -2.65 8.00 2.94
CA VAL A 70 -3.48 6.83 2.58
C VAL A 70 -4.37 6.50 3.76
N SER A 71 -5.68 6.64 3.59
CA SER A 71 -6.68 6.26 4.58
C SER A 71 -7.54 5.12 4.04
N PHE A 72 -8.08 4.27 4.92
CA PHE A 72 -9.00 3.21 4.55
C PHE A 72 -10.31 3.37 5.31
N GLN A 73 -11.41 3.05 4.64
CA GLN A 73 -12.75 3.10 5.18
C GLN A 73 -13.50 1.83 4.81
N TYR A 74 -14.18 1.25 5.79
CA TYR A 74 -15.15 0.19 5.54
C TYR A 74 -16.47 0.85 5.17
N THR A 75 -16.87 0.72 3.91
CA THR A 75 -18.11 1.33 3.43
C THR A 75 -19.16 0.24 3.25
N PRO A 76 -20.26 0.24 4.04
CA PRO A 76 -21.39 -0.61 3.73
C PRO A 76 -21.99 -0.17 2.40
N ASP A 77 -22.25 -1.12 1.50
CA ASP A 77 -23.03 -0.82 0.30
C ASP A 77 -24.45 -0.43 0.75
N ALA A 78 -24.85 0.80 0.44
CA ALA A 78 -26.13 1.37 0.84
C ALA A 78 -27.34 0.54 0.35
N GLN A 79 -27.16 -0.27 -0.69
CA GLN A 79 -28.20 -1.12 -1.25
C GLN A 79 -28.16 -2.56 -0.69
N ASN A 80 -27.04 -2.97 -0.08
CA ASN A 80 -26.88 -4.32 0.45
C ASN A 80 -25.89 -4.32 1.62
N LEU A 81 -26.42 -4.38 2.84
CA LEU A 81 -25.65 -4.43 4.09
C LEU A 81 -24.69 -5.63 4.18
N LEU A 82 -24.86 -6.66 3.34
CA LEU A 82 -23.97 -7.82 3.26
C LEU A 82 -22.81 -7.64 2.27
N ASP A 83 -22.79 -6.55 1.50
CA ASP A 83 -21.76 -6.22 0.51
C ASP A 83 -20.86 -5.09 1.05
N LEU A 84 -20.13 -5.41 2.11
CA LEU A 84 -19.12 -4.54 2.71
C LEU A 84 -17.89 -4.50 1.81
N GLY A 85 -17.49 -3.29 1.40
CA GLY A 85 -16.29 -3.06 0.59
C GLY A 85 -15.21 -2.28 1.35
N LEU A 86 -13.94 -2.58 1.09
CA LEU A 86 -12.83 -1.74 1.55
C LEU A 86 -12.54 -0.64 0.52
N THR A 87 -12.62 0.62 0.96
CA THR A 87 -12.27 1.79 0.14
C THR A 87 -11.01 2.42 0.69
N TYR A 88 -10.00 2.63 -0.15
CA TYR A 88 -8.85 3.45 0.15
C TYR A 88 -9.04 4.83 -0.46
N GLU A 89 -8.81 5.85 0.35
CA GLU A 89 -8.76 7.24 -0.08
C GLU A 89 -7.34 7.76 0.08
N ILE A 90 -6.77 8.23 -1.03
CA ILE A 90 -5.44 8.83 -1.08
C ILE A 90 -5.64 10.34 -1.23
N ARG A 91 -5.09 11.08 -0.28
CA ARG A 91 -5.12 12.55 -0.24
C ARG A 91 -3.72 13.10 -0.45
N PHE A 92 -3.62 14.21 -1.17
CA PHE A 92 -2.42 15.04 -1.23
C PHE A 92 -2.72 16.32 -0.48
N VAL A 93 -2.00 16.55 0.62
CA VAL A 93 -2.39 17.55 1.63
C VAL A 93 -3.84 17.26 2.06
N ASP A 94 -4.78 18.15 1.79
CA ASP A 94 -6.18 18.01 2.19
C ASP A 94 -7.10 17.62 1.01
N LYS A 95 -6.56 17.32 -0.16
CA LYS A 95 -7.36 17.03 -1.37
C LYS A 95 -7.30 15.56 -1.73
N SER A 96 -8.45 14.92 -1.85
CA SER A 96 -8.57 13.54 -2.34
C SER A 96 -8.18 13.51 -3.82
N VAL A 97 -7.20 12.68 -4.15
CA VAL A 97 -6.63 12.56 -5.52
C VAL A 97 -6.87 11.18 -6.13
N LEU A 98 -7.12 10.17 -5.31
CA LEU A 98 -7.43 8.82 -5.76
C LEU A 98 -8.34 8.12 -4.75
N LEU A 99 -9.36 7.45 -5.28
CA LEU A 99 -10.20 6.51 -4.54
C LEU A 99 -10.02 5.13 -5.17
N LEU A 100 -9.75 4.14 -4.33
CA LEU A 100 -9.63 2.75 -4.74
C LEU A 100 -10.57 1.89 -3.92
N GLN A 101 -11.62 1.38 -4.54
CA GLN A 101 -12.50 0.41 -3.93
C GLN A 101 -12.09 -1.01 -4.31
N VAL A 102 -11.85 -1.85 -3.31
CA VAL A 102 -11.63 -3.29 -3.48
C VAL A 102 -12.99 -3.98 -3.42
N ARG A 103 -13.27 -4.87 -4.38
CA ARG A 103 -14.49 -5.68 -4.45
C ARG A 103 -14.14 -7.13 -4.79
N ARG A 104 -15.06 -8.06 -4.51
CA ARG A 104 -14.97 -9.46 -4.95
C ARG A 104 -14.69 -9.55 -6.46
N PRO A 105 -13.82 -10.48 -6.91
CA PRO A 105 -13.53 -10.63 -8.34
C PRO A 105 -14.76 -10.90 -9.20
N SER A 106 -15.73 -11.66 -8.68
CA SER A 106 -16.97 -11.99 -9.39
C SER A 106 -17.83 -10.76 -9.70
N HIS A 107 -17.68 -9.67 -8.96
CA HIS A 107 -18.43 -8.43 -9.19
C HIS A 107 -18.03 -7.77 -10.52
N ARG A 108 -16.82 -8.04 -11.03
CA ARG A 108 -16.36 -7.54 -12.34
C ARG A 108 -17.22 -8.07 -13.49
N GLU A 109 -17.70 -9.30 -13.38
CA GLU A 109 -18.49 -9.96 -14.43
C GLU A 109 -19.97 -9.52 -14.39
N ILE A 110 -20.42 -8.94 -13.28
CA ILE A 110 -21.82 -8.56 -13.05
C ILE A 110 -22.01 -7.07 -13.36
N LEU A 111 -22.78 -6.75 -14.41
CA LEU A 111 -22.99 -5.36 -14.86
C LEU A 111 -23.56 -4.45 -13.77
N SER A 112 -24.57 -4.91 -13.03
CA SER A 112 -25.18 -4.12 -11.96
C SER A 112 -24.22 -3.81 -10.81
N LYS A 113 -23.28 -4.72 -10.51
CA LYS A 113 -22.26 -4.52 -9.48
C LYS A 113 -21.18 -3.53 -9.93
N ARG A 114 -20.80 -3.57 -11.21
CA ARG A 114 -19.92 -2.53 -11.80
C ARG A 114 -20.57 -1.16 -11.74
N GLN A 115 -21.84 -1.06 -12.16
CA GLN A 115 -22.58 0.21 -12.10
C GLN A 115 -22.71 0.74 -10.67
N ALA A 116 -23.01 -0.14 -9.70
CA ALA A 116 -23.06 0.24 -8.29
C ALA A 116 -21.71 0.75 -7.76
N ALA A 117 -20.58 0.15 -8.18
CA ALA A 117 -19.24 0.62 -7.83
C ALA A 117 -18.95 2.01 -8.43
N ASP A 118 -19.28 2.23 -9.71
CA ASP A 118 -19.12 3.52 -10.36
C ASP A 118 -19.98 4.60 -9.70
N ASP A 119 -21.24 4.28 -9.38
CA ASP A 119 -22.16 5.21 -8.70
C ASP A 119 -21.72 5.50 -7.27
N HIS A 120 -21.08 4.54 -6.60
CA HIS A 120 -20.49 4.77 -5.28
C HIS A 120 -19.31 5.75 -5.37
N ILE A 121 -18.38 5.55 -6.31
CA ILE A 121 -17.26 6.46 -6.52
C ILE A 121 -17.76 7.86 -6.91
N ARG A 122 -18.75 7.96 -7.82
CA ARG A 122 -19.31 9.24 -8.26
C ARG A 122 -19.96 10.01 -7.11
N ARG A 123 -20.71 9.33 -6.23
CA ARG A 123 -21.30 9.95 -5.04
C ARG A 123 -20.22 10.45 -4.08
N HIS A 124 -19.24 9.61 -3.76
CA HIS A 124 -18.16 9.98 -2.86
C HIS A 124 -17.35 11.18 -3.39
N MET A 125 -17.08 11.22 -4.70
CA MET A 125 -16.43 12.37 -5.33
C MET A 125 -17.28 13.65 -5.29
N ALA A 126 -18.61 13.53 -5.39
CA ALA A 126 -19.52 14.66 -5.26
C ALA A 126 -19.51 15.21 -3.82
N ASP A 127 -19.47 14.34 -2.82
CA ASP A 127 -19.38 14.72 -1.41
C ASP A 127 -18.06 15.45 -1.13
N ILE A 128 -16.92 14.95 -1.64
CA ILE A 128 -15.61 15.61 -1.52
C ILE A 128 -15.61 17.02 -2.12
N VAL A 129 -16.25 17.21 -3.29
CA VAL A 129 -16.34 18.53 -3.93
C VAL A 129 -17.30 19.46 -3.19
N GLY A 130 -18.32 18.92 -2.53
CA GLY A 130 -19.29 19.69 -1.73
C GLY A 130 -18.76 20.16 -0.38
N GLU A 131 -17.71 19.53 0.16
CA GLU A 131 -17.04 19.91 1.41
C GLU A 131 -15.90 20.94 1.22
N ALA A 132 -15.60 21.33 -0.04
CA ALA A 132 -14.49 22.22 -0.41
C ALA A 132 -14.86 23.72 -0.43
#